data_AF-A0A8T3N8H6-F1
#
_entry.id   AF-A0A8T3N8H6-F1
#
_cell.length_a   1.000
_cell.length_b   1.000
_cell.length_c   1.000
_cell.angle_alpha   90.00
_cell.angle_beta   90.00
_cell.angle_gamma   90.00
#
_symmetry.space_group_name_H-M   'P 1'
#
loop_
_entity.id
_entity.type
_entity.pdbx_description
1 polymer ?
#
loop_
_entity_poly.entity_id
_entity_poly.type
_entity_poly.pdbx_seq_one_letter_code
_entity_poly.pdbx_strand_id
1 'polypeptide(L)'
;MQDATASAERPAPDLEPRAITMDQYHALTPEKLELWGGYLIDPPEYVEQRRNLLLLLLVNEGLLEAVRLAPPEQWRAALREVYGEP
;
A
#
# COMPACT_ATOMS: atom_id res chain seq x y z
N MET A 1 23.02 -1.74 24.93
CA MET A 1 21.76 -2.03 24.22
C MET A 1 21.13 -0.67 23.96
N GLN A 2 21.40 -0.08 22.80
CA GLN A 2 20.88 1.24 22.42
C GLN A 2 19.79 1.01 21.39
N ASP A 3 18.62 1.58 21.67
CA ASP A 3 17.46 1.64 20.79
C ASP A 3 17.85 2.26 19.45
N ALA A 4 17.88 1.43 18.41
CA ALA A 4 17.80 1.92 17.04
C ALA A 4 16.31 2.04 16.71
N THR A 5 15.68 3.15 17.10
CA THR A 5 14.45 3.60 16.44
C THR A 5 14.84 4.06 15.02
N ALA A 6 15.21 3.11 14.17
CA ALA A 6 15.08 3.31 12.75
C ALA A 6 13.58 3.36 12.50
N SER A 7 13.03 4.56 12.29
CA SER A 7 11.71 4.70 11.69
C SER A 7 11.72 3.81 10.47
N ALA A 8 10.99 2.69 10.49
CA ALA A 8 10.93 1.78 9.35
C ALA A 8 10.49 2.61 8.15
N GLU A 9 11.41 2.81 7.20
CA GLU A 9 11.13 3.61 6.01
C GLU A 9 9.93 3.00 5.30
N ARG A 10 8.93 3.83 4.98
CA ARG A 10 7.75 3.34 4.27
C ARG A 10 8.22 2.75 2.94
N PRO A 11 7.94 1.46 2.66
CA PRO A 11 8.43 0.82 1.46
C PRO A 11 7.80 1.49 0.24
N ALA A 12 8.63 1.81 -0.75
CA ALA A 12 8.15 2.17 -2.08
C ALA A 12 7.85 0.88 -2.88
N PRO A 13 6.67 0.77 -3.52
CA PRO A 13 6.41 -0.25 -4.53
C PRO A 13 7.31 -0.07 -5.75
N ASP A 14 7.66 -1.17 -6.40
CA ASP A 14 8.42 -1.21 -7.65
C ASP A 14 7.60 -1.93 -8.74
N LEU A 15 8.06 -1.93 -9.98
CA LEU A 15 7.38 -2.59 -11.11
C LEU A 15 7.18 -4.09 -10.85
N GLU A 16 8.22 -4.75 -10.35
CA GLU A 16 8.23 -6.17 -10.02
C GLU A 16 8.02 -6.39 -8.51
N PRO A 17 7.51 -7.56 -8.10
CA PRO A 17 7.31 -7.88 -6.69
C PRO A 17 8.63 -7.95 -5.91
N ARG A 18 8.59 -7.55 -4.64
CA ARG A 18 9.69 -7.80 -3.68
C ARG A 18 9.20 -8.19 -2.30
N ALA A 19 10.08 -8.85 -1.56
CA ALA A 19 9.83 -9.10 -0.15
C ALA A 19 9.83 -7.79 0.68
N ILE A 20 8.97 -7.76 1.70
CA ILE A 20 9.03 -6.78 2.78
C ILE A 20 9.92 -7.33 3.90
N THR A 21 10.50 -6.44 4.71
CA THR A 21 11.25 -6.85 5.90
C THR A 21 10.29 -7.12 7.07
N MET A 22 10.78 -7.83 8.10
CA MET A 22 10.00 -8.03 9.32
C MET A 22 9.70 -6.71 10.04
N ASP A 23 10.62 -5.75 9.99
CA ASP A 23 10.40 -4.41 10.54
C ASP A 23 9.27 -3.67 9.81
N GLN A 24 9.21 -3.78 8.47
CA GLN A 24 8.12 -3.23 7.67
C GLN A 24 6.79 -3.92 7.98
N TYR A 25 6.81 -5.25 8.15
CA TYR A 25 5.63 -6.02 8.56
C TYR A 25 5.09 -5.52 9.90
N HIS A 26 5.93 -5.41 10.93
CA HIS A 26 5.49 -4.94 12.25
C HIS A 26 5.06 -3.47 12.27
N ALA A 27 5.69 -2.60 11.47
CA ALA A 27 5.38 -1.18 11.46
C ALA A 27 4.10 -0.83 10.68
N LEU A 28 3.73 -1.61 9.67
CA LEU A 28 2.72 -1.22 8.68
C LEU A 28 1.54 -2.20 8.58
N THR A 29 1.69 -3.44 9.04
CA THR A 29 0.58 -4.39 9.02
C THR A 29 -0.44 -3.96 10.05
N PRO A 30 -1.72 -3.86 9.67
CA PRO A 30 -2.74 -3.54 10.65
C PRO A 30 -2.90 -4.66 11.68
N GLU A 31 -3.24 -4.27 12.91
CA GLU A 31 -3.44 -5.24 14.00
C GLU A 31 -4.58 -6.23 13.72
N LYS A 32 -5.61 -5.78 12.99
CA LYS A 32 -6.78 -6.58 12.64
C LYS A 32 -7.27 -6.27 11.23
N LEU A 33 -7.72 -7.33 10.55
CA LEU A 33 -8.54 -7.25 9.35
C LEU A 33 -9.97 -7.60 9.75
N GLU A 34 -10.87 -6.65 9.56
CA GLU A 34 -12.29 -6.81 9.91
C GLU A 34 -13.14 -6.12 8.84
N LEU A 35 -14.19 -6.81 8.39
CA LEU A 35 -15.13 -6.23 7.46
C LEU A 35 -16.03 -5.24 8.20
N TRP A 36 -15.73 -3.95 8.08
CA TRP A 36 -16.51 -2.90 8.71
C TRP A 36 -17.00 -1.90 7.67
N GLY A 37 -18.33 -1.75 7.56
CA GLY A 37 -18.94 -0.85 6.58
C GLY A 37 -18.63 -1.22 5.12
N GLY A 38 -18.26 -2.47 4.83
CA GLY A 38 -17.86 -2.93 3.49
C GLY A 38 -16.37 -2.77 3.18
N TYR A 39 -15.56 -2.28 4.12
CA TYR A 39 -14.11 -2.14 3.98
C TYR A 39 -13.38 -3.25 4.73
N LEU A 40 -12.29 -3.77 4.17
CA LEU A 40 -11.50 -4.87 4.76
C LEU A 40 -10.69 -4.45 5.99
N ILE A 41 -10.54 -3.15 6.19
CA ILE A 41 -9.97 -2.50 7.36
C ILE A 41 -10.43 -1.06 7.36
N ASP A 42 -10.77 -0.54 8.54
CA ASP A 42 -11.22 0.80 8.91
C ASP A 42 -12.08 1.55 7.86
N PRO A 43 -13.16 2.23 8.25
CA PRO A 43 -13.94 2.96 7.26
C PRO A 43 -13.13 4.15 6.69
N PRO A 44 -13.53 4.73 5.54
CA PRO A 44 -12.72 5.68 4.76
C PRO A 44 -12.21 6.90 5.52
N GLU A 45 -12.82 7.23 6.66
CA GLU A 45 -12.40 8.29 7.57
C GLU A 45 -11.02 8.03 8.21
N TYR A 46 -10.54 6.78 8.21
CA TYR A 46 -9.24 6.36 8.74
C TYR A 46 -8.29 5.92 7.62
N VAL A 47 -7.60 6.89 7.03
CA VAL A 47 -6.85 6.70 5.78
C VAL A 47 -5.50 5.99 5.97
N GLU A 48 -4.83 6.19 7.09
CA GLU A 48 -3.43 5.74 7.27
C GLU A 48 -3.29 4.21 7.24
N GLN A 49 -4.13 3.47 7.97
CA GLN A 49 -4.00 2.00 8.01
C GLN A 49 -4.33 1.35 6.67
N ARG A 50 -5.35 1.88 5.98
CA ARG A 50 -5.68 1.46 4.62
C ARG A 50 -4.53 1.70 3.66
N ARG A 51 -3.87 2.86 3.76
CA ARG A 51 -2.71 3.19 2.93
C ARG A 51 -1.51 2.29 3.23
N ASN A 52 -1.26 1.98 4.50
CA ASN A 52 -0.17 1.08 4.90
C ASN A 52 -0.38 -0.33 4.36
N LEU A 53 -1.60 -0.89 4.53
CA LEU A 53 -1.97 -2.18 3.97
C LEU A 53 -1.80 -2.18 2.43
N LEU A 54 -2.28 -1.14 1.75
CA LEU A 54 -2.13 -1.00 0.30
C LEU A 54 -0.64 -0.97 -0.11
N LEU A 55 0.21 -0.24 0.60
CA LEU A 55 1.65 -0.19 0.32
C LEU A 55 2.30 -1.58 0.44
N LEU A 56 1.98 -2.34 1.50
CA LEU A 56 2.52 -3.69 1.68
C LEU A 56 2.09 -4.63 0.54
N LEU A 57 0.81 -4.56 0.15
CA LEU A 57 0.28 -5.35 -0.97
C LEU A 57 0.96 -5.00 -2.30
N LEU A 58 1.08 -3.71 -2.62
CA LEU A 58 1.72 -3.28 -3.86
C LEU A 58 3.22 -3.64 -3.92
N VAL A 59 3.90 -3.65 -2.77
CA VAL A 59 5.31 -4.06 -2.69
C VAL A 59 5.46 -5.57 -2.93
N ASN A 60 4.59 -6.39 -2.33
CA ASN A 60 4.67 -7.84 -2.49
C ASN A 60 4.19 -8.34 -3.84
N GLU A 61 3.23 -7.66 -4.48
CA GLU A 61 2.70 -8.07 -5.79
C GLU A 61 3.40 -7.38 -6.97
N GLY A 62 3.95 -6.18 -6.76
CA GLY A 62 4.53 -5.35 -7.82
C GLY A 62 3.48 -4.54 -8.59
N LEU A 63 3.91 -3.39 -9.13
CA LEU A 63 3.01 -2.50 -9.85
C LEU A 63 2.50 -3.09 -11.16
N LEU A 64 3.27 -3.96 -11.85
CA LEU A 64 2.83 -4.58 -13.09
C LEU A 64 1.62 -5.49 -12.90
N GLU A 65 1.58 -6.25 -11.81
CA GLU A 65 0.41 -7.08 -11.51
C GLU A 65 -0.75 -6.23 -11.02
N ALA A 66 -0.48 -5.24 -10.16
CA ALA A 66 -1.52 -4.30 -9.72
C ALA A 66 -2.21 -3.61 -10.89
N VAL A 67 -1.47 -3.14 -11.91
CA VAL A 67 -2.09 -2.48 -13.06
C VAL A 67 -2.90 -3.41 -13.95
N ARG A 68 -2.63 -4.73 -13.96
CA ARG A 68 -3.43 -5.70 -14.71
C ARG A 68 -4.83 -5.91 -14.14
N LEU A 69 -5.07 -5.52 -12.89
CA LEU A 69 -6.37 -5.68 -12.22
C LEU A 69 -7.47 -4.74 -12.74
N ALA A 70 -7.12 -3.75 -13.56
CA ALA A 70 -8.09 -2.84 -14.16
C ALA A 70 -7.72 -2.48 -15.62
N PRO A 71 -8.70 -2.07 -16.44
CA PRO A 71 -8.42 -1.59 -17.79
C PRO A 71 -7.45 -0.41 -17.80
N PRO A 72 -6.60 -0.26 -18.84
CA PRO A 72 -5.61 0.81 -18.95
C PRO A 72 -6.18 2.22 -18.79
N GLU A 73 -7.42 2.44 -19.23
CA GLU A 73 -8.11 3.73 -19.20
C GLU A 73 -8.34 4.21 -17.76
N GLN A 74 -8.59 3.30 -16.82
CA GLN A 74 -8.79 3.63 -15.41
C GLN A 74 -7.49 4.10 -14.76
N TRP A 75 -6.37 3.48 -15.10
CA TRP A 75 -5.05 3.91 -14.63
C TRP A 75 -4.66 5.27 -15.20
N ARG A 76 -4.88 5.49 -16.50
CA ARG A 76 -4.64 6.81 -17.12
C ARG A 76 -5.52 7.91 -16.49
N ALA A 77 -6.77 7.60 -16.19
CA ALA A 77 -7.65 8.52 -15.48
C ALA A 77 -7.13 8.84 -14.07
N ALA A 78 -6.72 7.82 -13.30
CA ALA A 78 -6.14 8.02 -11.98
C ALA A 78 -4.85 8.87 -12.01
N LEU A 79 -3.94 8.62 -12.97
CA LEU A 79 -2.72 9.40 -13.14
C LEU A 79 -3.00 10.88 -13.47
N ARG A 80 -4.00 11.15 -14.33
CA ARG A 80 -4.47 12.52 -14.60
C ARG A 80 -4.96 13.22 -13.35
N GLU A 81 -5.79 12.56 -12.55
CA GLU A 81 -6.36 13.16 -11.34
C GLU A 81 -5.28 13.42 -10.27
N VAL A 82 -4.28 12.55 -10.13
CA VAL A 82 -3.27 12.65 -9.07
C VAL A 82 -2.10 13.56 -9.46
N TYR A 83 -1.64 13.49 -10.72
CA TYR A 83 -0.39 14.13 -11.16
C TYR A 83 -0.58 15.17 -12.27
N GLY A 84 -1.77 15.26 -12.88
CA GLY A 84 -2.02 16.15 -14.01
C GLY A 84 -1.29 15.76 -15.30
N GLU A 85 -0.84 14.50 -15.42
CA GLU A 85 -0.12 14.02 -16.60
C GLU A 85 -1.07 13.76 -17.79
N PRO A 86 -0.69 14.08 -19.05
CA PRO A 86 -1.52 13.84 -20.23
C PRO A 86 -1.79 12.35 -20.52
#